data_AF-A0A962T9M8-F1
#
_entry.id   AF-A0A962T9M8-F1
#
_cell.length_a   1.000
_cell.length_b   1.000
_cell.length_c   1.000
_cell.angle_alpha   90.00
_cell.angle_beta   90.00
_cell.angle_gamma   90.00
#
_symmetry.space_group_name_H-M   'P 1'
#
loop_
_entity.id
_entity.type
_entity.pdbx_description
1 polymer ?
#
loop_
_entity_poly.entity_id
_entity_poly.type
_entity_poly.pdbx_seq_one_letter_code
_entity_poly.pdbx_strand_id
1 'polypeptide(L)' 'KAVQESRDRVRSALLNCGFTFPPRRITVNLAPADVPKQGSRFDLAIAIGILLASGQLPA' A
#
# COMPACT_ATOMS: atom_id res chain seq x y z
N LYS A 1 12.79 -6.48 -3.19
CA LYS A 1 12.83 -6.39 -1.71
C LYS A 1 12.05 -5.18 -1.21
N ALA A 2 12.40 -3.95 -1.63
CA ALA A 2 11.70 -2.72 -1.23
C ALA A 2 10.15 -2.77 -1.31
N VAL A 3 9.59 -3.30 -2.41
CA VAL A 3 8.12 -3.46 -2.60
C VAL A 3 7.50 -4.48 -1.65
N GLN A 4 8.26 -5.52 -1.27
CA GLN A 4 7.79 -6.54 -0.33
C GLN A 4 7.77 -5.97 1.10
N GLU A 5 8.77 -5.17 1.44
CA GLU A 5 8.83 -4.43 2.71
C GLU A 5 7.78 -3.30 2.78
N SER A 6 7.37 -2.74 1.64
CA SER A 6 6.27 -1.76 1.58
C SER A 6 5.00 -2.28 2.22
N ARG A 7 4.70 -3.59 2.12
CA ARG A 7 3.51 -4.17 2.73
C ARG A 7 3.49 -3.94 4.23
N ASP A 8 4.60 -4.24 4.90
CA ASP A 8 4.66 -4.19 6.36
C ASP A 8 4.71 -2.73 6.84
N ARG A 9 5.42 -1.84 6.11
CA ARG A 9 5.42 -0.39 6.39
C ARG A 9 4.05 0.24 6.21
N VAL A 10 3.36 -0.03 5.11
CA VAL A 10 2.01 0.49 4.83
C VAL A 10 1.01 -0.03 5.86
N ARG A 11 1.07 -1.32 6.20
CA ARG A 11 0.21 -1.89 7.24
C ARG A 11 0.41 -1.16 8.57
N SER A 12 1.65 -1.02 9.04
CA SER A 12 1.95 -0.35 10.31
C SER A 12 1.52 1.12 10.29
N ALA A 13 1.77 1.83 9.19
CA ALA A 13 1.36 3.23 9.04
C ALA A 13 -0.16 3.39 9.12
N LEU A 14 -0.93 2.56 8.39
CA LEU A 14 -2.38 2.60 8.41
C LEU A 14 -2.95 2.34 9.81
N LEU A 15 -2.45 1.31 10.50
CA LEU A 15 -2.88 0.99 11.87
C LEU A 15 -2.56 2.12 12.86
N ASN A 16 -1.37 2.72 12.77
CA ASN A 16 -0.97 3.84 13.64
C ASN A 16 -1.78 5.11 13.37
N CYS A 17 -2.27 5.29 12.14
CA CYS A 17 -3.15 6.40 11.78
C CYS A 17 -4.64 6.14 12.13
N GLY A 18 -4.97 5.01 12.75
CA GLY A 18 -6.35 4.65 13.12
C GLY A 18 -7.18 4.09 11.96
N PHE A 19 -6.56 3.79 10.82
CA PHE A 19 -7.21 3.10 9.71
C PHE A 19 -7.15 1.58 9.89
N THR A 20 -8.05 0.89 9.19
CA THR A 20 -8.08 -0.57 9.15
C THR A 20 -7.30 -1.10 7.95
N PHE A 21 -6.54 -2.18 8.15
CA PHE A 21 -5.92 -2.92 7.07
C PHE A 21 -6.82 -4.12 6.69
N PRO A 22 -7.34 -4.22 5.46
CA PRO A 22 -8.32 -5.26 5.11
C PRO A 22 -7.78 -6.69 5.32
N PRO A 23 -8.53 -7.60 5.98
CA PRO A 23 -8.12 -8.99 6.23
C PRO A 23 -8.37 -9.88 5.01
N ARG A 24 -7.93 -9.43 3.83
CA ARG A 24 -8.06 -10.17 2.56
C ARG A 24 -6.76 -10.10 1.77
N ARG A 25 -6.62 -10.99 0.78
CA ARG A 25 -5.50 -10.92 -0.15
C ARG A 25 -5.64 -9.66 -1.01
N ILE A 26 -4.61 -8.81 -1.00
CA ILE A 26 -4.54 -7.58 -1.79
C ILE A 26 -3.46 -7.77 -2.86
N THR A 27 -3.81 -7.54 -4.11
CA THR A 27 -2.86 -7.48 -5.22
C THR A 27 -2.66 -6.03 -5.61
N VAL A 28 -1.42 -5.55 -5.56
CA VAL A 28 -1.03 -4.22 -6.03
C VAL A 28 -0.20 -4.39 -7.27
N ASN A 29 -0.64 -3.81 -8.39
CA ASN A 29 0.15 -3.78 -9.61
C ASN A 29 1.01 -2.50 -9.64
N LEU A 30 2.31 -2.66 -9.83
CA LEU A 30 3.25 -1.54 -10.00
C LEU A 30 3.86 -1.61 -11.40
N ALA A 31 3.39 -0.73 -12.28
CA ALA A 31 3.86 -0.63 -13.66
C ALA A 31 4.91 0.50 -13.81
N PRO A 32 5.81 0.41 -14.79
CA PRO A 32 6.02 -0.72 -15.71
C PRO A 32 6.93 -1.79 -15.09
N ALA A 33 6.74 -3.08 -15.40
CA ALA A 33 7.34 -4.21 -14.68
C ALA A 33 8.87 -4.35 -14.82
N ASP A 34 9.39 -3.90 -15.95
CA ASP A 34 10.79 -3.91 -16.41
C ASP A 34 11.71 -2.97 -15.62
N VAL A 35 11.18 -1.88 -15.07
CA VAL A 35 11.98 -0.93 -14.29
C VAL A 35 12.09 -1.39 -12.82
N PRO A 36 13.31 -1.45 -12.23
CA PRO A 36 13.47 -1.77 -10.81
C PRO A 36 12.79 -0.73 -9.90
N LYS A 37 11.87 -1.19 -9.04
CA LYS A 37 11.25 -0.34 -8.02
C LYS A 37 12.11 -0.36 -6.76
N GLN A 38 12.63 0.80 -6.38
CA GLN A 38 13.51 0.96 -5.22
C GLN A 38 12.91 1.98 -4.24
N GLY A 39 13.25 1.84 -2.96
CA GLY A 39 12.82 2.76 -1.89
C GLY A 39 11.34 2.67 -1.50
N SER A 40 10.93 3.58 -0.62
CA SER A 40 9.59 3.67 0.01
C SER A 40 8.62 4.62 -0.71
N ARG A 41 9.02 5.21 -1.83
CA ARG A 41 8.27 6.23 -2.57
C ARG A 41 6.89 5.76 -3.07
N PHE A 42 6.65 4.45 -3.14
CA PHE A 42 5.37 3.88 -3.52
C PHE A 42 4.42 3.68 -2.34
N ASP A 43 4.91 3.77 -1.10
CA ASP A 43 4.14 3.40 0.10
C ASP A 43 2.88 4.27 0.26
N LEU A 44 2.99 5.58 0.03
CA LEU A 44 1.86 6.49 0.12
C LEU A 44 0.78 6.16 -0.93
N ALA A 45 1.17 5.95 -2.18
CA ALA A 45 0.24 5.58 -3.25
C ALA A 45 -0.46 4.24 -2.95
N ILE A 46 0.29 3.26 -2.42
CA ILE A 46 -0.27 1.97 -2.01
C ILE A 46 -1.27 2.15 -0.86
N ALA A 47 -0.92 2.95 0.16
CA ALA A 47 -1.78 3.21 1.31
C ALA A 47 -3.11 3.86 0.89
N ILE A 48 -3.05 4.91 0.07
CA ILE A 48 -4.25 5.59 -0.46
C ILE A 48 -5.10 4.62 -1.28
N GLY A 49 -4.49 3.83 -2.16
CA GLY A 49 -5.20 2.83 -2.94
C GLY A 49 -5.93 1.80 -2.08
N ILE A 50 -5.31 1.34 -0.99
CA ILE A 50 -5.95 0.44 -0.02
C ILE A 50 -7.12 1.12 0.69
N LEU A 51 -6.97 2.38 1.11
CA LEU A 51 -8.01 3.13 1.81
C LEU A 51 -9.23 3.38 0.93
N LEU A 52 -9.02 3.82 -0.32
CA LEU A 52 -10.08 3.99 -1.31
C LEU A 52 -10.78 2.65 -1.60
N ALA A 53 -10.01 1.60 -1.88
CA ALA A 53 -10.56 0.26 -2.17
C ALA A 53 -11.22 -0.42 -0.96
N SER A 54 -11.06 0.12 0.25
CA SER A 54 -11.74 -0.33 1.46
C SER A 54 -12.84 0.63 1.93
N GLY A 55 -13.12 1.69 1.18
CA GLY A 55 -14.18 2.67 1.50
C GLY A 55 -13.87 3.55 2.71
N GLN A 56 -12.60 3.67 3.11
CA GLN A 56 -12.16 4.49 4.23
C GLN A 56 -11.86 5.94 3.83
N LEU A 57 -11.80 6.22 2.53
CA LEU A 57 -11.67 7.56 1.96
C LEU A 57 -12.71 7.76 0.84
N PRO A 58 -13.21 8.99 0.66
CA PRO A 58 -14.04 9.33 -0.51
C PRO A 58 -13.21 9.26 -1.80
N ALA A 59 -13.87 8.88 -2.90
CA ALA A 59 -13.30 8.78 -4.23
C ALA A 59 -13.27 10.12 -4.97
#